data_AF-A0A1B8VXL8-F1
#
_entry.id   AF-A0A1B8VXL8-F1
#
_cell.length_a   1.000
_cell.length_b   1.000
_cell.length_c   1.000
_cell.angle_alpha   90.00
_cell.angle_beta   90.00
_cell.angle_gamma   90.00
#
_symmetry.space_group_name_H-M   'P 1'
#
loop_
_entity.id
_entity.type
_entity.pdbx_description
1 polymer ?
#
loop_
_entity_poly.entity_id
_entity_poly.type
_entity_poly.pdbx_seq_one_letter_code
_entity_poly.pdbx_strand_id
1 'polypeptide(L)'
;MTILQLQGKTAIREGVELFSYQISNSWSRQLGILFIKAAKENRDIGRALERVHGDMLESKRIVEAEKSENMDSIIMGYFPLFLVPASIFGINAMFEGAIFRVLFDDPKTLQALIICIIFVVVGLVTSLILSKPKIEV
;
A
#
# COMPACT_ATOMS: atom_id res chain seq x y z
N MET A 1 -45.72 -5.39 -26.96
CA MET A 1 -44.69 -4.59 -26.27
C MET A 1 -43.87 -5.49 -25.33
N THR A 2 -43.32 -6.60 -25.85
CA THR A 2 -42.78 -7.69 -25.02
C THR A 2 -41.35 -8.09 -25.45
N ILE A 3 -40.96 -7.70 -26.67
CA ILE A 3 -39.69 -8.09 -27.30
C ILE A 3 -38.53 -7.22 -26.80
N LEU A 4 -38.79 -5.94 -26.48
CA LEU A 4 -37.79 -5.00 -25.94
C LEU A 4 -37.33 -5.35 -24.51
N GLN A 5 -38.20 -5.95 -23.68
CA GLN A 5 -37.81 -6.40 -22.34
C GLN A 5 -36.95 -7.66 -22.36
N LEU A 6 -37.13 -8.53 -23.38
CA LEU A 6 -36.31 -9.72 -23.56
C LEU A 6 -34.88 -9.37 -23.99
N GLN A 7 -34.70 -8.44 -24.93
CA GLN A 7 -33.37 -7.95 -25.31
C GLN A 7 -32.68 -7.17 -24.20
N GLY A 8 -33.41 -6.33 -23.45
CA GLY A 8 -32.84 -5.60 -22.31
C GLY A 8 -32.36 -6.52 -21.18
N LYS A 9 -33.10 -7.61 -20.88
CA LYS A 9 -32.71 -8.56 -19.82
C LYS A 9 -31.48 -9.39 -20.17
N THR A 10 -31.34 -9.84 -21.41
CA THR A 10 -30.13 -10.57 -21.86
C THR A 10 -28.94 -9.62 -22.00
N ALA A 11 -29.13 -8.43 -22.55
CA ALA A 11 -28.07 -7.43 -22.74
C ALA A 11 -27.51 -6.90 -21.41
N ILE A 12 -28.35 -6.70 -20.39
CA ILE A 12 -27.88 -6.28 -19.05
C ILE A 12 -27.03 -7.37 -18.40
N ARG A 13 -27.39 -8.66 -18.57
CA ARG A 13 -26.62 -9.76 -18.01
C ARG A 13 -25.24 -9.88 -18.67
N GLU A 14 -25.19 -9.84 -20.01
CA GLU A 14 -23.93 -9.85 -20.76
C GLU A 14 -23.06 -8.63 -20.43
N GLY A 15 -23.65 -7.44 -20.35
CA GLY A 15 -22.93 -6.22 -19.99
C GLY A 15 -22.35 -6.28 -18.57
N VAL A 16 -23.07 -6.86 -17.61
CA VAL A 16 -22.58 -7.07 -16.25
C VAL A 16 -21.46 -8.12 -16.19
N GLU A 17 -21.55 -9.21 -16.95
CA GLU A 17 -20.49 -10.20 -17.04
C GLU A 17 -19.22 -9.60 -17.64
N LEU A 18 -19.34 -8.81 -18.71
CA LEU A 18 -18.21 -8.12 -19.32
C LEU A 18 -17.58 -7.09 -18.37
N PHE A 19 -18.41 -6.32 -17.67
CA PHE A 19 -17.99 -5.34 -16.65
C PHE A 19 -17.24 -6.02 -15.49
N SER A 20 -17.80 -7.10 -14.95
CA SER A 20 -17.16 -7.85 -13.87
C SER A 20 -15.88 -8.55 -14.33
N TYR A 21 -15.79 -8.95 -15.59
CA TYR A 21 -14.60 -9.56 -16.16
C TYR A 21 -13.48 -8.53 -16.38
N GLN A 22 -13.80 -7.36 -16.94
CA GLN A 22 -12.81 -6.31 -17.22
C GLN A 22 -12.26 -5.66 -15.95
N ILE A 23 -13.12 -5.42 -14.95
CA ILE A 23 -12.70 -4.78 -13.70
C ILE A 23 -12.09 -5.80 -12.73
N SER A 24 -12.52 -7.08 -12.81
CA SER A 24 -12.00 -8.20 -12.02
C SER A 24 -11.88 -7.93 -10.50
N ASN A 25 -12.74 -7.07 -9.95
CA ASN A 25 -12.77 -6.72 -8.53
C ASN A 25 -14.02 -7.28 -7.85
N SER A 26 -13.92 -7.66 -6.59
CA SER A 26 -15.06 -8.02 -5.72
C SER A 26 -16.22 -7.01 -5.77
N TRP A 27 -15.91 -5.71 -5.83
CA TRP A 27 -16.89 -4.64 -5.95
C TRP A 27 -17.66 -4.68 -7.27
N SER A 28 -16.98 -4.98 -8.38
CA SER A 28 -17.63 -5.12 -9.69
C SER A 28 -18.61 -6.28 -9.75
N ARG A 29 -18.33 -7.38 -9.03
CA ARG A 29 -19.27 -8.50 -8.88
C ARG A 29 -20.50 -8.11 -8.08
N GLN A 30 -20.32 -7.39 -6.96
CA GLN A 30 -21.44 -6.94 -6.12
C GLN A 30 -22.35 -5.97 -6.87
N LEU A 31 -21.78 -4.96 -7.56
CA LEU A 31 -22.53 -4.03 -8.40
C LEU A 31 -23.26 -4.76 -9.54
N GLY A 32 -22.60 -5.74 -10.17
CA GLY A 32 -23.21 -6.58 -11.19
C GLY A 32 -24.46 -7.32 -10.70
N ILE A 33 -24.39 -7.92 -9.51
CA ILE A 33 -25.55 -8.61 -8.90
C ILE A 33 -26.69 -7.64 -8.61
N LEU A 34 -26.39 -6.41 -8.16
CA LEU A 34 -27.39 -5.38 -7.93
C LEU A 34 -28.10 -4.96 -9.23
N PHE A 35 -27.34 -4.73 -10.31
CA PHE A 35 -27.93 -4.38 -11.61
C PHE A 35 -28.81 -5.49 -12.19
N ILE A 36 -28.39 -6.76 -12.05
CA ILE A 36 -29.21 -7.90 -12.48
C ILE A 36 -30.50 -7.99 -11.67
N LYS A 37 -30.45 -7.77 -10.34
CA LYS A 37 -31.64 -7.78 -9.49
C LYS A 37 -32.61 -6.64 -9.81
N ALA A 38 -32.11 -5.42 -10.05
CA ALA A 38 -32.94 -4.31 -10.50
C ALA A 38 -33.63 -4.62 -11.84
N ALA A 39 -32.88 -5.13 -12.82
CA ALA A 39 -33.41 -5.43 -14.15
C ALA A 39 -34.40 -6.62 -14.16
N LYS A 40 -34.20 -7.63 -13.31
CA LYS A 40 -35.05 -8.83 -13.28
C LYS A 40 -36.31 -8.63 -12.46
N GLU A 41 -36.18 -7.99 -11.30
CA GLU A 41 -37.22 -7.91 -10.26
C GLU A 41 -37.83 -6.52 -10.12
N ASN A 42 -37.40 -5.54 -10.92
CA ASN A 42 -37.85 -4.14 -10.88
C ASN A 42 -37.72 -3.53 -9.46
N ARG A 43 -36.71 -3.96 -8.71
CA ARG A 43 -36.43 -3.45 -7.36
C ARG A 43 -35.66 -2.15 -7.43
N ASP A 44 -36.00 -1.23 -6.54
CA ASP A 44 -35.16 -0.08 -6.23
C ASP A 44 -33.87 -0.56 -5.57
N ILE A 45 -32.74 -0.27 -6.22
CA ILE A 45 -31.39 -0.60 -5.74
C ILE A 45 -30.64 0.62 -5.20
N GLY A 46 -31.25 1.81 -5.16
CA GLY A 46 -30.61 3.05 -4.77
C GLY A 46 -29.91 2.95 -3.41
N ARG A 47 -30.63 2.47 -2.38
CA ARG A 47 -30.07 2.24 -1.04
C ARG A 47 -28.93 1.22 -1.02
N ALA A 48 -29.00 0.20 -1.87
CA ALA A 48 -27.96 -0.82 -1.93
C ALA A 48 -26.69 -0.30 -2.63
N LEU A 49 -26.84 0.51 -3.69
CA LEU A 49 -25.73 1.22 -4.31
C LEU A 49 -25.07 2.22 -3.37
N GLU A 50 -25.87 2.98 -2.62
CA GLU A 50 -25.37 3.96 -1.65
C GLU A 50 -24.54 3.29 -0.56
N ARG A 51 -24.97 2.12 -0.07
CA ARG A 51 -24.18 1.31 0.87
C ARG A 51 -22.87 0.82 0.25
N VAL A 52 -22.92 0.22 -0.95
CA VAL A 52 -21.70 -0.25 -1.64
C VAL A 52 -20.73 0.89 -1.91
N HIS A 53 -21.22 2.07 -2.29
CA HIS A 53 -20.39 3.25 -2.48
C HIS A 53 -19.76 3.74 -1.16
N GLY A 54 -20.53 3.73 -0.07
CA GLY A 54 -20.03 3.99 1.28
C GLY A 54 -18.89 3.04 1.67
N ASP A 55 -19.09 1.74 1.46
CA ASP A 55 -18.08 0.72 1.76
C ASP A 55 -16.80 0.91 0.93
N MET A 56 -16.92 1.29 -0.36
CA MET A 56 -15.76 1.62 -1.20
C MET A 56 -14.99 2.85 -0.69
N LEU A 57 -15.69 3.91 -0.27
CA LEU A 57 -15.07 5.12 0.26
C LEU A 57 -14.38 4.86 1.60
N GLU A 58 -15.01 4.08 2.48
CA GLU A 58 -14.43 3.68 3.75
C GLU A 58 -13.18 2.82 3.54
N SER A 59 -13.25 1.83 2.65
CA SER A 59 -12.10 0.99 2.30
C SER A 59 -10.93 1.82 1.74
N LYS A 60 -11.22 2.77 0.85
CA LYS A 60 -10.20 3.71 0.33
C LYS A 60 -9.56 4.52 1.45
N ARG A 61 -10.36 5.04 2.38
CA ARG A 61 -9.87 5.82 3.52
C ARG A 61 -8.98 4.99 4.44
N ILE A 62 -9.33 3.73 4.69
CA ILE A 62 -8.52 2.80 5.50
C ILE A 62 -7.18 2.54 4.81
N VAL A 63 -7.17 2.25 3.51
CA VAL A 63 -5.94 2.03 2.74
C VAL A 63 -5.06 3.28 2.73
N GLU A 64 -5.64 4.48 2.58
CA GLU A 64 -4.90 5.74 2.66
C GLU A 64 -4.32 5.99 4.06
N ALA A 65 -5.07 5.67 5.12
CA ALA A 65 -4.60 5.79 6.50
C ALA A 65 -3.44 4.81 6.80
N GLU A 66 -3.56 3.54 6.42
CA GLU A 66 -2.48 2.56 6.56
C GLU A 66 -1.24 2.95 5.75
N LYS A 67 -1.43 3.50 4.55
CA LYS A 67 -0.32 3.98 3.74
C LYS A 67 0.40 5.14 4.42
N SER A 68 -0.35 6.07 5.03
CA SER A 68 0.22 7.18 5.79
C SER A 68 1.01 6.70 7.01
N GLU A 69 0.45 5.76 7.78
CA GLU A 69 1.10 5.22 8.99
C GLU A 69 2.38 4.43 8.64
N ASN A 70 2.33 3.62 7.57
CA ASN A 70 3.49 2.89 7.10
C ASN A 70 4.56 3.82 6.52
N MET A 71 4.19 4.97 5.95
CA MET A 71 5.14 5.92 5.34
C MET A 71 6.14 6.47 6.37
N ASP A 72 5.70 6.78 7.58
CA ASP A 72 6.60 7.25 8.65
C ASP A 72 7.62 6.18 9.04
N SER A 73 7.17 4.94 9.18
CA SER A 73 8.05 3.79 9.47
C SER A 73 9.06 3.54 8.35
N ILE A 74 8.63 3.72 7.10
CA ILE A 74 9.47 3.55 5.92
C ILE A 74 10.58 4.61 5.90
N ILE A 75 10.22 5.89 6.09
CA ILE A 75 11.15 7.03 6.13
C ILE A 75 12.15 6.86 7.28
N MET A 76 11.67 6.48 8.47
CA MET A 76 12.53 6.20 9.63
C MET A 76 13.53 5.07 9.36
N GLY A 77 13.15 4.05 8.58
CA GLY A 77 14.06 2.96 8.21
C GLY A 77 15.19 3.38 7.26
N TYR A 78 14.99 4.40 6.42
CA TYR A 78 16.03 4.94 5.53
C TYR A 78 16.92 5.99 6.20
N PHE A 79 16.45 6.62 7.28
CA PHE A 79 17.16 7.71 7.95
C PHE A 79 18.60 7.36 8.40
N PRO A 80 18.87 6.17 8.99
CA PRO A 80 20.21 5.80 9.41
C PRO A 80 21.22 5.69 8.26
N LEU A 81 20.75 5.40 7.04
CA LEU A 81 21.61 5.28 5.85
C LEU A 81 22.32 6.59 5.50
N PHE A 82 21.69 7.72 5.80
CA PHE A 82 22.29 9.04 5.62
C PHE A 82 22.96 9.55 6.91
N LEU A 83 22.31 9.33 8.07
CA LEU A 83 22.80 9.84 9.35
C LEU A 83 24.14 9.23 9.76
N VAL A 84 24.31 7.91 9.61
CA VAL A 84 25.52 7.21 10.07
C VAL A 84 26.76 7.68 9.29
N PRO A 85 26.77 7.72 7.94
CA PRO A 85 27.90 8.28 7.21
C PRO A 85 28.10 9.78 7.52
N ALA A 86 27.03 10.58 7.53
CA ALA A 86 27.13 12.01 7.77
C ALA A 86 27.72 12.34 9.15
N SER A 87 27.36 11.59 10.19
CA SER A 87 27.92 11.75 11.53
C SER A 87 29.40 11.35 11.59
N ILE A 88 29.79 10.24 10.95
CA ILE A 88 31.20 9.83 10.89
C ILE A 88 32.03 10.90 10.17
N PHE A 89 31.61 11.37 8.99
CA PHE A 89 32.32 12.39 8.25
C PHE A 89 32.34 13.75 8.97
N GLY A 90 31.21 14.17 9.53
CA GLY A 90 31.08 15.46 10.22
C GLY A 90 31.94 15.53 11.48
N ILE A 91 31.87 14.49 12.33
CA ILE A 91 32.69 14.42 13.55
C ILE A 91 34.16 14.26 13.16
N ASN A 92 34.48 13.44 12.16
CA ASN A 92 35.87 13.30 11.71
C ASN A 92 36.48 14.63 11.21
N ALA A 93 35.69 15.46 10.54
CA ALA A 93 36.12 16.80 10.12
C ALA A 93 36.33 17.75 11.31
N MET A 94 35.50 17.66 12.36
CA MET A 94 35.65 18.47 13.58
C MET A 94 36.90 18.09 14.40
N PHE A 95 37.32 16.83 14.35
CA PHE A 95 38.45 16.31 15.13
C PHE A 95 39.67 15.96 14.26
N GLU A 96 39.86 16.65 13.13
CA GLU A 96 41.05 16.55 12.27
C GLU A 96 41.47 15.11 11.90
N GLY A 97 40.50 14.22 11.65
CA GLY A 97 40.81 12.83 11.28
C GLY A 97 40.97 11.84 12.44
N ALA A 98 40.84 12.29 13.70
CA ALA A 98 41.00 11.43 14.86
C ALA A 98 39.98 10.27 14.91
N ILE A 99 38.76 10.50 14.42
CA ILE A 99 37.72 9.47 14.38
C ILE A 99 38.10 8.33 13.45
N PHE A 100 38.59 8.61 12.23
CA PHE A 100 39.05 7.54 11.35
C PHE A 100 40.22 6.77 11.96
N ARG A 101 41.17 7.44 12.62
CA ARG A 101 42.24 6.74 13.33
C ARG A 101 41.68 5.78 14.38
N VAL A 102 40.78 6.23 15.26
CA VAL A 102 40.17 5.38 16.28
C VAL A 102 39.36 4.23 15.67
N LEU A 103 38.66 4.48 14.55
CA LEU A 103 37.84 3.49 13.86
C LEU A 103 38.68 2.33 13.29
N PHE A 104 39.91 2.61 12.85
CA PHE A 104 40.80 1.63 12.22
C PHE A 104 41.90 1.09 13.17
N ASP A 105 42.26 1.82 14.23
CA ASP A 105 43.27 1.40 15.21
C ASP A 105 42.66 0.53 16.34
N ASP A 106 41.41 0.77 16.73
CA ASP A 106 40.74 -0.02 17.77
C ASP A 106 39.75 -1.03 17.17
N PRO A 107 40.04 -2.36 17.26
CA PRO A 107 39.17 -3.39 16.71
C PRO A 107 37.78 -3.41 17.36
N LYS A 108 37.63 -2.95 18.61
CA LYS A 108 36.32 -2.89 19.27
C LYS A 108 35.43 -1.83 18.65
N THR A 109 36.00 -0.69 18.29
CA THR A 109 35.26 0.41 17.66
C THR A 109 34.84 0.03 16.23
N LEU A 110 35.72 -0.65 15.48
CA LEU A 110 35.37 -1.23 14.17
C LEU A 110 34.25 -2.27 14.27
N GLN A 111 34.30 -3.17 15.25
CA GLN A 111 33.24 -4.15 15.49
C GLN A 111 31.89 -3.49 15.79
N ALA A 112 31.88 -2.43 16.61
CA ALA A 112 30.67 -1.67 16.91
C ALA A 112 30.08 -1.02 15.65
N LEU A 113 30.92 -0.48 14.76
CA LEU A 113 30.48 0.04 13.46
C LEU A 113 29.86 -1.04 12.57
N ILE A 114 30.49 -2.21 12.48
CA ILE A 114 29.98 -3.34 11.69
C ILE A 114 28.60 -3.78 12.22
N ILE A 115 28.44 -3.91 13.54
CA ILE A 115 27.17 -4.24 14.18
C ILE A 115 26.12 -3.16 13.88
N CYS A 116 26.48 -1.89 13.94
CA CYS A 116 25.61 -0.78 13.58
C CYS A 116 25.13 -0.90 12.13
N ILE A 117 26.04 -1.15 11.18
CA ILE A 117 25.69 -1.35 9.76
C ILE A 117 24.73 -2.54 9.59
N ILE A 118 24.92 -3.64 10.30
CA ILE A 118 24.00 -4.78 10.28
C ILE A 118 22.59 -4.35 10.71
N PHE A 119 22.47 -3.60 11.80
CA PHE A 119 21.16 -3.10 12.25
C PHE A 119 20.52 -2.12 11.27
N VAL A 120 21.31 -1.27 10.61
CA VAL A 120 20.82 -0.39 9.53
C VAL A 120 20.28 -1.22 8.37
N VAL A 121 20.99 -2.27 7.95
CA VAL A 121 20.55 -3.16 6.88
C VAL A 121 19.25 -3.88 7.27
N VAL A 122 19.15 -4.39 8.49
CA VAL A 122 17.93 -5.04 9.00
C VAL A 122 16.75 -4.05 8.98
N GLY A 123 16.94 -2.83 9.49
CA GLY A 123 15.90 -1.80 9.46
C GLY A 123 15.45 -1.43 8.04
N LEU A 124 16.38 -1.40 7.09
CA LEU A 124 16.11 -1.13 5.68
C LEU A 124 15.33 -2.27 5.03
N VAL A 125 15.72 -3.53 5.29
CA VAL A 125 14.97 -4.71 4.82
C VAL A 125 13.55 -4.73 5.38
N THR A 126 13.38 -4.44 6.68
CA THR A 126 12.07 -4.34 7.31
C THR A 126 11.22 -3.24 6.67
N SER A 127 11.81 -2.06 6.43
CA SER A 127 11.15 -0.94 5.72
C SER A 127 10.73 -1.33 4.30
N LEU A 128 11.57 -2.02 3.54
CA LEU A 128 11.24 -2.51 2.19
C LEU A 128 10.09 -3.53 2.19
N ILE A 129 10.01 -4.38 3.20
CA ILE A 129 8.92 -5.35 3.37
C ILE A 129 7.61 -4.61 3.69
N LEU A 130 7.65 -3.61 4.58
CA LEU A 130 6.49 -2.78 4.94
C LEU A 130 6.05 -1.83 3.82
N SER A 131 6.97 -1.43 2.94
CA SER A 131 6.68 -0.58 1.78
C SER A 131 5.78 -1.22 0.74
N LYS A 132 5.63 -2.56 0.77
CA LYS A 132 4.72 -3.25 -0.13
C LYS A 132 3.30 -3.22 0.45
N PRO A 133 2.30 -2.65 -0.26
CA PRO A 133 0.93 -2.65 0.22
C PRO A 133 0.46 -4.10 0.35
N LYS A 134 0.00 -4.49 1.55
CA LYS A 134 -0.54 -5.83 1.81
C LYS A 134 -1.95 -6.02 1.25
N ILE A 135 -2.62 -4.92 0.87
CA ILE A 135 -3.99 -4.91 0.39
C ILE A 135 -3.93 -4.62 -1.12
N GLU A 136 -3.95 -5.69 -1.92
CA GLU A 136 -4.42 -5.59 -3.31
C GLU A 136 -5.93 -5.34 -3.24
N VAL A 137 -6.36 -4.16 -3.68
CA VAL A 137 -7.78 -3.82 -3.86
C VAL A 137 -8.22 -4.23 -5.25
#